data_AF-A0A4U0WPC8-F1
#
_entry.id   AF-A0A4U0WPC8-F1
#
_cell.length_a   1.000
_cell.length_b   1.000
_cell.length_c   1.000
_cell.angle_alpha   90.00
_cell.angle_beta   90.00
_cell.angle_gamma   90.00
#
_symmetry.space_group_name_H-M   'P 1'
#
loop_
_entity.id
_entity.type
_entity.pdbx_description
1 polymer ?
#
loop_
_entity_poly.entity_id
_entity_poly.type
_entity_poly.pdbx_seq_one_letter_code
_entity_poly.pdbx_strand_id
1 'polypeptide(L)'
;MYSSHNGGMPPPQSRSVAPETFLLDQDTQQNLPKDSIVALQQVDNLKYFLISAPVDWSPDQYIRRFLLPTGEYVSCVLWNNLFHISGTDIVRCLAFRFQAFGRPVQNSKKFEEGVFSDLRNLKSGTDASLEEPKSGFLDFLYKNNCIRTQKKQKVFYWYSVPHDRLFLDALERDLKREKMGQEATTAAVSEPALSFEFDSSQSLFEQLTKAQQTNSSSFNANANTQAFSQSTSPVMRAIDSMPPPQMAPQAMPTTISEEPINAKKP
;
A
#
# COMPACT_ATOMS: atom_id res chain seq x y z
N MET A 1 -33.13 -49.48 -10.86
CA MET A 1 -32.39 -48.61 -9.92
C MET A 1 -31.19 -48.03 -10.65
N TYR A 2 -30.80 -46.79 -10.33
CA TYR A 2 -29.63 -46.04 -10.83
C TYR A 2 -29.54 -45.75 -12.34
N SER A 3 -29.98 -44.54 -12.71
CA SER A 3 -29.54 -43.85 -13.93
C SER A 3 -28.33 -42.98 -13.61
N SER A 4 -27.20 -43.21 -14.28
CA SER A 4 -25.97 -42.41 -14.10
C SER A 4 -26.12 -41.02 -14.72
N HIS A 5 -26.03 -39.96 -13.91
CA HIS A 5 -25.91 -38.58 -14.39
C HIS A 5 -24.43 -38.20 -14.55
N ASN A 6 -24.01 -37.96 -15.79
CA ASN A 6 -22.65 -37.55 -16.13
C ASN A 6 -22.53 -36.02 -16.02
N GLY A 7 -22.27 -35.51 -14.81
CA GLY A 7 -22.10 -34.08 -14.55
C GLY A 7 -20.74 -33.55 -15.01
N GLY A 8 -20.63 -33.13 -16.28
CA GLY A 8 -19.43 -32.48 -16.78
C GLY A 8 -19.23 -31.09 -16.17
N MET A 9 -18.11 -30.86 -15.48
CA MET A 9 -17.72 -29.52 -15.03
C MET A 9 -17.37 -28.64 -16.23
N PRO A 10 -17.76 -27.34 -16.24
CA PRO A 10 -17.24 -26.39 -17.22
C PRO A 10 -15.74 -26.13 -16.95
N PRO A 11 -14.95 -25.80 -17.99
CA PRO A 11 -13.53 -25.51 -17.82
C PRO A 11 -13.33 -24.24 -16.97
N PRO A 12 -12.22 -24.15 -16.21
CA PRO A 12 -11.94 -22.97 -15.40
C PRO A 12 -11.72 -21.76 -16.32
N GLN A 13 -12.61 -20.77 -16.20
CA GLN A 13 -12.43 -19.49 -16.88
C GLN A 13 -11.10 -18.88 -16.44
N SER A 14 -10.19 -18.67 -17.38
CA SER A 14 -8.98 -17.90 -17.16
C SER A 14 -9.36 -16.48 -16.76
N ARG A 15 -9.27 -16.15 -15.47
CA ARG A 15 -9.32 -14.76 -14.99
C ARG A 15 -8.14 -14.02 -15.61
N SER A 16 -8.40 -13.34 -16.73
CA SER A 16 -7.57 -12.25 -17.20
C SER A 16 -7.65 -11.15 -16.14
N VAL A 17 -6.66 -11.12 -15.26
CA VAL A 17 -6.49 -10.02 -14.29
C VAL A 17 -6.15 -8.79 -15.12
N ALA A 18 -7.13 -7.91 -15.31
CA ALA A 18 -6.90 -6.62 -15.94
C ALA A 18 -5.88 -5.84 -15.10
N PRO A 19 -4.95 -5.08 -15.71
CA PRO A 19 -3.99 -4.30 -14.96
C PRO A 19 -4.72 -3.25 -14.10
N GLU A 20 -4.32 -3.14 -12.83
CA GLU A 20 -4.84 -2.10 -11.90
C GLU A 20 -4.20 -0.73 -12.19
N THR A 21 -4.40 -0.27 -13.42
CA THR A 21 -3.87 0.99 -13.94
C THR A 21 -4.43 2.14 -13.15
N PHE A 22 -3.54 2.81 -12.40
CA PHE A 22 -3.83 3.47 -11.13
C PHE A 22 -5.10 4.34 -11.12
N LEU A 23 -6.19 3.72 -10.66
CA LEU A 23 -7.38 4.36 -10.09
C LEU A 23 -8.17 5.34 -10.98
N LEU A 24 -8.32 5.03 -12.27
CA LEU A 24 -9.09 5.84 -13.23
C LEU A 24 -10.12 4.98 -13.98
N ASP A 25 -11.30 5.55 -14.24
CA ASP A 25 -12.38 4.89 -14.98
C ASP A 25 -12.04 4.77 -16.49
N GLN A 26 -12.64 3.81 -17.19
CA GLN A 26 -12.21 3.47 -18.55
C GLN A 26 -12.46 4.58 -19.58
N ASP A 27 -13.46 5.43 -19.34
CA ASP A 27 -13.73 6.65 -20.12
C ASP A 27 -12.74 7.79 -19.80
N THR A 28 -12.24 7.87 -18.56
CA THR A 28 -11.18 8.82 -18.22
C THR A 28 -9.85 8.38 -18.84
N GLN A 29 -9.56 7.08 -18.86
CA GLN A 29 -8.42 6.52 -19.60
C GLN A 29 -8.47 6.84 -21.11
N GLN A 30 -9.65 6.91 -21.73
CA GLN A 30 -9.78 7.30 -23.14
C GLN A 30 -9.56 8.80 -23.39
N ASN A 31 -9.81 9.65 -22.38
CA ASN A 31 -9.61 11.10 -22.47
C ASN A 31 -8.21 11.56 -21.98
N LEU A 32 -7.44 10.69 -21.33
CA LEU A 32 -6.06 10.99 -20.94
C LEU A 32 -5.14 11.15 -22.16
N PRO A 33 -4.15 12.06 -22.11
CA PRO A 33 -3.08 12.08 -23.09
C PRO A 33 -2.42 10.70 -23.22
N LYS A 34 -2.05 10.31 -24.44
CA LYS A 34 -1.39 9.02 -24.70
C LYS A 34 -0.16 8.79 -23.81
N ASP A 35 0.57 9.86 -23.51
CA ASP A 35 1.73 9.83 -22.64
C ASP A 35 1.37 9.48 -21.18
N SER A 36 0.24 9.97 -20.66
CA SER A 36 -0.28 9.59 -19.33
C SER A 36 -0.69 8.11 -19.29
N ILE A 37 -1.31 7.59 -20.35
CA ILE A 37 -1.68 6.15 -20.45
C ILE A 37 -0.42 5.28 -20.41
N VAL A 38 0.60 5.62 -21.21
CA VAL A 38 1.89 4.92 -21.20
C VAL A 38 2.57 5.02 -19.83
N ALA A 39 2.59 6.21 -19.21
CA ALA A 39 3.19 6.41 -17.90
C ALA A 39 2.52 5.53 -16.81
N LEU A 40 1.19 5.45 -16.80
CA LEU A 40 0.45 4.57 -15.89
C LEU A 40 0.73 3.09 -16.14
N GLN A 41 0.80 2.65 -17.41
CA GLN A 41 1.20 1.28 -17.75
C GLN A 41 2.62 0.94 -17.25
N GLN A 42 3.55 1.90 -17.31
CA GLN A 42 4.90 1.71 -16.77
C GLN A 42 4.92 1.65 -15.24
N VAL A 43 3.98 2.30 -14.55
CA VAL A 43 3.77 2.10 -13.09
C VAL A 43 3.24 0.71 -12.79
N ASP A 44 2.34 0.16 -13.61
CA ASP A 44 1.87 -1.22 -13.44
C ASP A 44 2.97 -2.24 -13.67
N ASN A 45 3.84 -2.02 -14.66
CA ASN A 45 5.05 -2.83 -14.87
C ASN A 45 5.97 -2.79 -13.64
N LEU A 46 6.17 -1.61 -13.03
CA LEU A 46 6.95 -1.46 -11.81
C LEU A 46 6.29 -2.17 -10.61
N LYS A 47 4.96 -2.03 -10.40
CA LYS A 47 4.22 -2.78 -9.37
C LYS A 47 4.41 -4.29 -9.56
N TYR A 48 4.21 -4.78 -10.78
CA TYR A 48 4.35 -6.19 -11.10
C TYR A 48 5.78 -6.68 -10.80
N PHE A 49 6.80 -5.88 -11.13
CA PHE A 49 8.18 -6.17 -10.72
C PHE A 49 8.34 -6.20 -9.19
N LEU A 50 7.79 -5.22 -8.46
CA LEU A 50 7.87 -5.17 -6.99
C LEU A 50 7.23 -6.41 -6.32
N ILE A 51 6.16 -6.96 -6.90
CA ILE A 51 5.49 -8.18 -6.41
C ILE A 51 6.23 -9.45 -6.86
N SER A 52 6.65 -9.54 -8.12
CA SER A 52 7.19 -10.77 -8.74
C SER A 52 8.68 -10.98 -8.55
N ALA A 53 9.48 -9.94 -8.30
CA ALA A 53 10.93 -10.05 -8.36
C ALA A 53 11.56 -11.10 -7.43
N PRO A 54 11.07 -11.33 -6.19
CA PRO A 54 11.56 -12.43 -5.35
C PRO A 54 11.10 -13.83 -5.77
N VAL A 55 10.04 -13.93 -6.58
CA VAL A 55 9.38 -15.19 -6.94
C VAL A 55 9.92 -15.75 -8.25
N ASP A 56 10.09 -14.87 -9.25
CA ASP A 56 10.67 -15.20 -10.55
C ASP A 56 12.19 -15.04 -10.52
N TRP A 57 12.85 -15.93 -9.78
CA TRP A 57 14.28 -15.89 -9.48
C TRP A 57 15.04 -17.09 -10.04
N SER A 58 16.11 -16.84 -10.80
CA SER A 58 17.00 -17.90 -11.30
C SER A 58 18.09 -18.23 -10.25
N PRO A 59 18.44 -19.51 -10.01
CA PRO A 59 19.42 -19.91 -8.99
C PRO A 59 20.79 -19.23 -9.12
N ASP A 60 21.21 -18.88 -10.33
CA ASP A 60 22.51 -18.29 -10.64
C ASP A 60 22.55 -16.75 -10.50
N GLN A 61 21.41 -16.12 -10.20
CA GLN A 61 21.30 -14.67 -10.06
C GLN A 61 21.38 -14.23 -8.59
N TYR A 62 22.10 -13.14 -8.35
CA TYR A 62 22.14 -12.45 -7.04
C TYR A 62 21.47 -11.07 -7.08
N ILE A 63 21.08 -10.60 -8.27
CA ILE A 63 20.46 -9.30 -8.50
C ILE A 63 19.51 -9.37 -9.71
N ARG A 64 18.24 -8.99 -9.51
CA ARG A 64 17.23 -8.82 -10.56
C ARG A 64 16.95 -7.32 -10.69
N ARG A 65 17.14 -6.75 -11.88
CA ARG A 65 16.99 -5.31 -12.12
C ARG A 65 15.77 -5.00 -12.98
N PHE A 66 15.09 -3.91 -12.65
CA PHE A 66 14.08 -3.26 -13.49
C PHE A 66 14.62 -1.93 -13.98
N LEU A 67 14.53 -1.66 -15.28
CA LEU A 67 14.89 -0.37 -15.88
C LEU A 67 13.67 0.56 -15.86
N LEU A 68 13.76 1.65 -15.12
CA LEU A 68 12.75 2.71 -15.15
C LEU A 68 12.86 3.48 -16.49
N PRO A 69 11.74 4.03 -17.01
CA PRO A 69 11.76 4.93 -18.17
C PRO A 69 12.67 6.17 -18.03
N THR A 70 13.06 6.51 -16.80
CA THR A 70 14.04 7.58 -16.50
C THR A 70 15.50 7.19 -16.82
N GLY A 71 15.76 5.92 -17.15
CA GLY A 71 17.12 5.38 -17.35
C GLY A 71 17.79 4.88 -16.07
N GLU A 72 17.14 4.99 -14.90
CA GLU A 72 17.64 4.44 -13.64
C GLU A 72 17.19 2.99 -13.41
N TYR A 73 17.97 2.22 -12.64
CA TYR A 73 17.62 0.86 -12.25
C TYR A 73 17.06 0.80 -10.84
N VAL A 74 16.07 -0.08 -10.64
CA VAL A 74 15.59 -0.58 -9.34
C VAL A 74 16.07 -2.02 -9.20
N SER A 75 16.76 -2.35 -8.11
CA SER A 75 17.43 -3.64 -7.94
C SER A 75 16.86 -4.43 -6.77
N CYS A 76 16.31 -5.62 -7.06
CA CYS A 76 16.07 -6.66 -6.06
C CYS A 76 17.38 -7.42 -5.85
N VAL A 77 17.88 -7.50 -4.62
CA VAL A 77 19.17 -8.13 -4.31
C VAL A 77 18.96 -9.29 -3.34
N LEU A 78 19.46 -10.47 -3.70
CA LEU A 78 19.50 -11.63 -2.83
C LEU A 78 20.83 -11.65 -2.06
N TRP A 79 20.75 -11.54 -0.74
CA TRP A 79 21.93 -11.56 0.15
C TRP A 79 21.58 -12.31 1.43
N ASN A 80 22.46 -13.20 1.91
CA ASN A 80 22.22 -14.07 3.07
C ASN A 80 20.85 -14.79 3.03
N ASN A 81 20.44 -15.25 1.84
CA ASN A 81 19.15 -15.91 1.59
C ASN A 81 17.90 -15.04 1.89
N LEU A 82 18.05 -13.71 1.91
CA LEU A 82 16.99 -12.73 2.07
C LEU A 82 17.01 -11.72 0.91
N PHE A 83 15.82 -11.30 0.48
CA PHE A 83 15.65 -10.28 -0.55
C PHE A 83 15.68 -8.89 0.03
N HIS A 84 16.41 -7.99 -0.62
CA HIS A 84 16.69 -6.64 -0.15
C HIS A 84 16.46 -5.59 -1.25
N ILE A 85 16.11 -4.38 -0.81
CA ILE A 85 16.04 -3.17 -1.63
C ILE A 85 16.78 -2.02 -0.91
N SER A 86 17.48 -1.17 -1.67
CA SER A 86 18.17 -0.02 -1.11
C SER A 86 17.20 1.15 -0.87
N GLY A 87 17.51 2.02 0.10
CA GLY A 87 16.75 3.25 0.28
C GLY A 87 16.76 4.16 -0.96
N THR A 88 17.83 4.13 -1.74
CA THR A 88 17.93 4.85 -3.03
C THR A 88 16.94 4.31 -4.05
N ASP A 89 16.80 2.99 -4.15
CA ASP A 89 15.87 2.35 -5.09
C ASP A 89 14.40 2.56 -4.68
N ILE A 90 14.11 2.62 -3.37
CA ILE A 90 12.77 3.02 -2.88
C ILE A 90 12.44 4.46 -3.31
N VAL A 91 13.37 5.41 -3.15
CA VAL A 91 13.19 6.79 -3.61
C VAL A 91 12.93 6.85 -5.12
N ARG A 92 13.70 6.10 -5.93
CA ARG A 92 13.52 6.02 -7.39
C ARG A 92 12.13 5.51 -7.76
N CYS A 93 11.66 4.43 -7.14
CA CYS A 93 10.32 3.90 -7.33
C CYS A 93 9.23 4.95 -7.04
N LEU A 94 9.37 5.68 -5.93
CA LEU A 94 8.40 6.71 -5.55
C LEU A 94 8.45 7.91 -6.49
N ALA A 95 9.63 8.48 -6.75
CA ALA A 95 9.80 9.61 -7.66
C ALA A 95 9.23 9.33 -9.06
N PHE A 96 9.46 8.11 -9.59
CA PHE A 96 8.88 7.66 -10.84
C PHE A 96 7.35 7.58 -10.79
N ARG A 97 6.77 7.02 -9.71
CA ARG A 97 5.31 6.99 -9.51
C ARG A 97 4.71 8.39 -9.43
N PHE A 98 5.38 9.33 -8.76
CA PHE A 98 4.97 10.73 -8.69
C PHE A 98 4.97 11.39 -10.07
N GLN A 99 6.04 11.19 -10.86
CA GLN A 99 6.11 11.66 -12.25
C GLN A 99 4.99 11.08 -13.12
N ALA A 100 4.74 9.77 -13.05
CA ALA A 100 3.71 9.09 -13.82
C ALA A 100 2.27 9.40 -13.37
N PHE A 101 2.08 9.78 -12.10
CA PHE A 101 0.82 10.34 -11.58
C PHE A 101 0.58 11.78 -12.05
N GLY A 102 1.57 12.43 -12.70
CA GLY A 102 1.47 13.82 -13.15
C GLY A 102 1.92 14.87 -12.12
N ARG A 103 2.57 14.44 -11.04
CA ARG A 103 3.20 15.29 -10.02
C ARG A 103 4.73 15.14 -10.03
N PRO A 104 5.47 15.66 -11.04
CA PRO A 104 6.92 15.60 -11.06
C PRO A 104 7.55 16.21 -9.80
N VAL A 105 8.63 15.57 -9.32
CA VAL A 105 9.38 16.01 -8.14
C VAL A 105 10.21 17.25 -8.49
N GLN A 106 9.85 18.39 -7.91
CA GLN A 106 10.54 19.67 -8.11
C GLN A 106 11.73 19.84 -7.14
N ASN A 107 11.60 19.33 -5.92
CA ASN A 107 12.64 19.41 -4.89
C ASN A 107 13.10 18.03 -4.43
N SER A 108 13.98 17.39 -5.22
CA SER A 108 14.47 16.03 -4.98
C SER A 108 15.08 15.85 -3.59
N LYS A 109 15.78 16.86 -3.04
CA LYS A 109 16.38 16.79 -1.70
C LYS A 109 15.31 16.72 -0.60
N LYS A 110 14.34 17.65 -0.59
CA LYS A 110 13.23 17.63 0.39
C LYS A 110 12.37 16.35 0.23
N PHE A 111 12.22 15.84 -1.00
CA PHE A 111 11.51 14.59 -1.27
C PHE A 111 12.26 13.37 -0.70
N GLU A 112 13.55 13.23 -1.01
CA GLU A 112 14.44 12.22 -0.44
C GLU A 112 14.41 12.25 1.09
N GLU A 113 14.58 13.41 1.72
CA GLU A 113 14.52 13.58 3.18
C GLU A 113 13.16 13.13 3.77
N GLY A 114 12.06 13.42 3.07
CA GLY A 114 10.71 12.97 3.46
C GLY A 114 10.56 11.45 3.41
N VAL A 115 10.92 10.83 2.29
CA VAL A 115 10.89 9.35 2.13
C VAL A 115 11.82 8.67 3.15
N PHE A 116 13.04 9.19 3.34
CA PHE A 116 13.95 8.69 4.36
C PHE A 116 13.45 8.93 5.79
N SER A 117 12.57 9.89 6.02
CA SER A 117 11.89 10.06 7.32
C SER A 117 10.86 8.96 7.56
N ASP A 118 10.04 8.63 6.56
CA ASP A 118 9.04 7.55 6.66
C ASP A 118 9.70 6.19 6.87
N LEU A 119 10.79 5.93 6.14
CA LEU A 119 11.61 4.72 6.27
C LEU A 119 12.30 4.57 7.63
N ARG A 120 12.27 5.58 8.52
CA ARG A 120 12.76 5.43 9.90
C ARG A 120 11.89 4.48 10.71
N ASN A 121 10.59 4.40 10.38
CA ASN A 121 9.61 3.58 11.08
C ASN A 121 9.88 2.07 10.94
N LEU A 122 10.55 1.65 9.85
CA LEU A 122 10.97 0.27 9.62
C LEU A 122 12.15 -0.09 10.53
N LYS A 123 12.01 -1.13 11.36
CA LYS A 123 12.96 -1.48 12.43
C LYS A 123 14.16 -2.25 11.90
N SER A 124 15.35 -1.87 12.32
CA SER A 124 16.57 -2.68 12.10
C SER A 124 16.41 -4.05 12.78
N GLY A 125 16.77 -5.13 12.08
CA GLY A 125 16.61 -6.52 12.51
C GLY A 125 15.31 -7.17 12.05
N THR A 126 14.19 -6.43 12.04
CA THR A 126 12.86 -6.95 11.64
C THR A 126 12.50 -6.61 10.19
N ASP A 127 12.74 -5.36 9.78
CA ASP A 127 12.31 -4.81 8.48
C ASP A 127 13.48 -4.39 7.57
N ALA A 128 14.68 -4.32 8.14
CA ALA A 128 15.90 -3.90 7.48
C ALA A 128 17.15 -4.48 8.16
N SER A 129 18.21 -4.75 7.39
CA SER A 129 19.55 -4.91 7.96
C SER A 129 20.17 -3.52 8.21
N LEU A 130 20.97 -3.39 9.27
CA LEU A 130 21.79 -2.21 9.54
C LEU A 130 23.24 -2.56 9.23
N GLU A 131 23.71 -2.16 8.06
CA GLU A 131 25.04 -2.50 7.59
C GLU A 131 26.09 -1.51 8.11
N GLU A 132 27.21 -2.03 8.60
CA GLU A 132 28.38 -1.23 8.96
C GLU A 132 29.16 -0.74 7.73
N PRO A 133 29.92 0.37 7.84
CA PRO A 133 30.67 0.91 6.71
C PRO A 133 31.61 -0.12 6.09
N LYS A 134 31.65 -0.17 4.75
CA LYS A 134 32.46 -1.14 3.97
C LYS A 134 32.17 -2.62 4.28
N SER A 135 30.98 -2.99 4.75
CA SER A 135 30.57 -4.41 4.81
C SER A 135 30.61 -5.04 3.40
N GLY A 136 30.78 -6.36 3.32
CA GLY A 136 30.74 -7.09 2.04
C GLY A 136 29.43 -6.88 1.28
N PHE A 137 28.32 -6.67 2.00
CA PHE A 137 27.03 -6.36 1.39
C PHE A 137 27.00 -4.95 0.80
N LEU A 138 27.47 -3.93 1.52
CA LEU A 138 27.58 -2.57 0.97
C LEU A 138 28.56 -2.49 -0.20
N ASP A 139 29.62 -3.31 -0.21
CA ASP A 139 30.52 -3.41 -1.37
C ASP A 139 29.85 -4.05 -2.58
N PHE A 140 29.07 -5.13 -2.39
CA PHE A 140 28.23 -5.70 -3.44
C PHE A 140 27.22 -4.68 -3.99
N LEU A 141 26.49 -3.97 -3.12
CA LEU A 141 25.50 -2.96 -3.52
C LEU A 141 26.12 -1.76 -4.24
N TYR A 142 27.29 -1.30 -3.79
CA TYR A 142 28.00 -0.16 -4.39
C TYR A 142 28.53 -0.51 -5.78
N LYS A 143 29.19 -1.67 -5.94
CA LYS A 143 29.63 -2.20 -7.25
C LYS A 143 28.47 -2.38 -8.24
N ASN A 144 27.26 -2.61 -7.74
CA ASN A 144 26.05 -2.78 -8.52
C ASN A 144 25.20 -1.50 -8.70
N ASN A 145 25.70 -0.32 -8.31
CA ASN A 145 25.02 0.97 -8.40
C ASN A 145 23.66 1.06 -7.64
N CYS A 146 23.41 0.13 -6.71
CA CYS A 146 22.21 0.13 -5.87
C CYS A 146 22.29 1.20 -4.76
N ILE A 147 23.50 1.61 -4.37
CA ILE A 147 23.76 2.64 -3.36
C ILE A 147 24.86 3.59 -3.82
N ARG A 148 24.82 4.86 -3.37
CA ARG A 148 25.80 5.90 -3.73
C ARG A 148 27.00 5.99 -2.78
N THR A 149 26.93 5.41 -1.57
CA THR A 149 28.03 5.45 -0.59
C THR A 149 28.08 4.16 0.23
N GLN A 150 29.26 3.80 0.73
CA GLN A 150 29.48 2.67 1.64
C GLN A 150 29.50 3.10 3.13
N LYS A 151 28.74 4.15 3.49
CA LYS A 151 28.54 4.56 4.89
C LYS A 151 27.57 3.61 5.60
N LYS A 152 27.57 3.64 6.94
CA LYS A 152 26.58 2.93 7.77
C LYS A 152 25.17 3.32 7.34
N GLN A 153 24.35 2.35 6.94
CA GLN A 153 23.00 2.61 6.41
C GLN A 153 22.07 1.42 6.62
N LYS A 154 20.77 1.68 6.63
CA LYS A 154 19.76 0.62 6.55
C LYS A 154 19.64 0.13 5.11
N VAL A 155 19.59 -1.19 4.92
CA VAL A 155 19.14 -1.83 3.68
C VAL A 155 17.87 -2.59 4.02
N PHE A 156 16.78 -2.36 3.29
CA PHE A 156 15.45 -2.81 3.69
C PHE A 156 15.17 -4.21 3.15
N TYR A 157 14.48 -5.05 3.92
CA TYR A 157 13.98 -6.32 3.42
C TYR A 157 12.85 -6.05 2.44
N TRP A 158 12.88 -6.72 1.29
CA TRP A 158 12.00 -6.46 0.15
C TRP A 158 10.50 -6.47 0.54
N TYR A 159 10.08 -7.49 1.28
CA TYR A 159 8.70 -7.67 1.72
C TYR A 159 8.25 -6.74 2.84
N SER A 160 9.19 -6.06 3.52
CA SER A 160 8.89 -5.16 4.65
C SER A 160 8.68 -3.70 4.22
N VAL A 161 8.81 -3.38 2.93
CA VAL A 161 8.66 -2.00 2.42
C VAL A 161 7.24 -1.78 1.86
N PRO A 162 6.38 -1.01 2.53
CA PRO A 162 5.02 -0.77 2.06
C PRO A 162 5.00 0.35 1.01
N HIS A 163 5.45 0.04 -0.21
CA HIS A 163 5.63 1.01 -1.30
C HIS A 163 4.41 1.90 -1.58
N ASP A 164 3.19 1.34 -1.57
CA ASP A 164 1.97 2.12 -1.76
C ASP A 164 1.68 3.06 -0.59
N ARG A 165 1.95 2.62 0.65
CA ARG A 165 1.78 3.47 1.84
C ARG A 165 2.74 4.66 1.80
N LEU A 166 4.01 4.42 1.46
CA LEU A 166 5.02 5.48 1.32
C LEU A 166 4.65 6.50 0.23
N PHE A 167 4.03 6.04 -0.87
CA PHE A 167 3.52 6.94 -1.91
C PHE A 167 2.36 7.81 -1.38
N LEU A 168 1.36 7.20 -0.73
CA LEU A 168 0.22 7.90 -0.17
C LEU A 168 0.64 8.90 0.92
N ASP A 169 1.52 8.51 1.84
CA ASP A 169 2.03 9.37 2.91
C ASP A 169 2.83 10.58 2.36
N ALA A 170 3.61 10.37 1.29
CA ALA A 170 4.30 11.46 0.60
C ALA A 170 3.33 12.41 -0.11
N LEU A 171 2.29 11.87 -0.76
CA LEU A 171 1.30 12.64 -1.52
C LEU A 171 0.44 13.48 -0.57
N GLU A 172 -0.01 12.89 0.54
CA GLU A 172 -0.79 13.58 1.57
C GLU A 172 -0.04 14.77 2.17
N ARG A 173 1.28 14.63 2.41
CA ARG A 173 2.12 15.72 2.91
C ARG A 173 2.23 16.88 1.93
N ASP A 174 2.40 16.60 0.64
CA ASP A 174 2.52 17.65 -0.37
C ASP A 174 1.18 18.39 -0.56
N LEU A 175 0.06 17.66 -0.65
CA LEU A 175 -1.28 18.26 -0.75
C LEU A 175 -1.63 19.10 0.49
N LYS A 176 -1.23 18.66 1.70
CA LYS A 176 -1.36 19.45 2.93
C LYS A 176 -0.52 20.73 2.89
N ARG A 177 0.69 20.69 2.32
CA ARG A 177 1.54 21.89 2.14
C ARG A 177 0.93 22.86 1.14
N GLU A 178 0.45 22.39 -0.01
CA GLU A 178 -0.24 23.22 -1.01
C GLU A 178 -1.46 23.92 -0.41
N LYS A 179 -2.31 23.19 0.32
CA LYS A 179 -3.49 23.74 1.02
C LYS A 179 -3.12 24.78 2.09
N MET A 180 -1.92 24.72 2.65
CA MET A 180 -1.37 25.69 3.60
C MET A 180 -0.56 26.82 2.93
N GLY A 181 -0.48 26.88 1.60
CA GLY A 181 0.33 27.86 0.86
C GLY A 181 1.84 27.67 1.04
N GLN A 182 2.30 26.48 1.43
CA GLN A 182 3.70 26.14 1.61
C GLN A 182 4.26 25.41 0.38
N GLU A 183 5.57 25.54 0.13
CA GLU A 183 6.25 24.78 -0.92
C GLU A 183 6.16 23.26 -0.70
N ALA A 184 5.40 22.58 -1.56
CA ALA A 184 5.42 21.13 -1.71
C ALA A 184 6.71 20.64 -2.39
N THR A 185 6.98 19.34 -2.32
CA THR A 185 8.16 18.72 -2.98
C THR A 185 7.88 18.31 -4.43
N THR A 186 6.61 18.06 -4.75
CA THR A 186 6.04 17.78 -6.06
C THR A 186 4.96 18.80 -6.39
N ALA A 187 4.72 19.07 -7.67
CA ALA A 187 3.64 19.96 -8.13
C ALA A 187 2.83 19.26 -9.22
N ALA A 188 1.51 19.44 -9.24
CA ALA A 188 0.67 18.90 -10.32
C ALA A 188 0.93 19.66 -11.63
N VAL A 189 1.32 18.92 -12.68
CA VAL A 189 1.67 19.46 -14.01
C VAL A 189 0.87 18.78 -15.12
N SER A 190 0.43 17.54 -14.93
CA SER A 190 -0.39 16.81 -15.90
C SER A 190 -1.47 15.97 -15.22
N GLU A 191 -2.45 15.53 -16.00
CA GLU A 191 -3.42 14.53 -15.55
C GLU A 191 -2.75 13.18 -15.28
N PRO A 192 -3.21 12.41 -14.27
CA PRO A 192 -4.41 12.61 -13.44
C PRO A 192 -4.27 13.57 -12.24
N ALA A 193 -3.09 14.15 -11.99
CA ALA A 193 -2.88 14.98 -10.79
C ALA A 193 -3.58 16.35 -10.80
N LEU A 194 -3.94 16.88 -11.98
CA LEU A 194 -4.61 18.17 -12.11
C LEU A 194 -6.11 18.08 -11.75
N SER A 195 -6.76 16.97 -12.10
CA SER A 195 -8.15 16.67 -11.74
C SER A 195 -8.34 16.04 -10.34
N PHE A 196 -7.26 15.75 -9.62
CA PHE A 196 -7.33 15.17 -8.27
C PHE A 196 -7.67 16.23 -7.20
N GLU A 197 -8.95 16.30 -6.81
CA GLU A 197 -9.38 17.09 -5.65
C GLU A 197 -9.14 16.33 -4.33
N PHE A 198 -8.35 16.93 -3.43
CA PHE A 198 -8.05 16.37 -2.12
C PHE A 198 -9.05 16.84 -1.04
N ASP A 199 -9.89 15.92 -0.58
CA ASP A 199 -10.77 16.12 0.56
C ASP A 199 -10.08 15.72 1.88
N SER A 200 -9.90 16.67 2.79
CA SER A 200 -9.30 16.40 4.11
C SER A 200 -10.23 15.66 5.10
N SER A 201 -11.48 15.36 4.73
CA SER A 201 -12.46 14.67 5.59
C SER A 201 -12.56 13.15 5.36
N GLN A 202 -12.03 12.65 4.25
CA GLN A 202 -11.97 11.21 3.90
C GLN A 202 -10.50 10.74 3.91
N SER A 203 -10.20 9.44 4.04
CA SER A 203 -8.80 9.00 3.91
C SER A 203 -8.32 9.09 2.45
N LEU A 204 -7.04 9.37 2.23
CA LEU A 204 -6.49 9.50 0.87
C LEU A 204 -6.61 8.18 0.08
N PHE A 205 -6.45 7.04 0.78
CA PHE A 205 -6.67 5.71 0.22
C PHE A 205 -8.11 5.52 -0.27
N GLU A 206 -9.11 5.88 0.53
CA GLU A 206 -10.52 5.81 0.13
C GLU A 206 -10.83 6.76 -1.01
N GLN A 207 -10.33 8.00 -1.00
CA GLN A 207 -10.57 8.97 -2.09
C GLN A 207 -10.06 8.45 -3.43
N LEU A 208 -8.84 7.90 -3.45
CA LEU A 208 -8.28 7.29 -4.64
C LEU A 208 -9.14 6.10 -5.08
N THR A 209 -9.51 5.22 -4.16
CA THR A 209 -10.37 4.02 -4.40
C THR A 209 -11.81 4.39 -4.80
N LYS A 210 -12.28 5.58 -4.44
CA LYS A 210 -13.61 6.10 -4.75
C LYS A 210 -13.62 6.87 -6.07
N ALA A 211 -12.52 7.48 -6.47
CA ALA A 211 -12.34 8.01 -7.83
C ALA A 211 -12.48 6.90 -8.90
N GLN A 212 -12.14 5.64 -8.57
CA GLN A 212 -12.45 4.46 -9.40
C GLN A 212 -13.94 4.10 -9.50
N GLN A 213 -14.72 4.34 -8.44
CA GLN A 213 -16.07 3.79 -8.30
C GLN A 213 -17.18 4.81 -8.59
N THR A 214 -16.86 6.11 -8.54
CA THR A 214 -17.90 7.14 -8.66
C THR A 214 -18.30 7.38 -10.12
N ASN A 215 -17.38 7.22 -11.08
CA ASN A 215 -17.67 7.44 -12.52
C ASN A 215 -18.40 6.27 -13.18
N SER A 216 -18.22 5.04 -12.70
CA SER A 216 -18.91 3.83 -13.17
C SER A 216 -20.43 3.80 -12.89
N SER A 217 -20.97 4.80 -12.22
CA SER A 217 -22.41 4.97 -11.96
C SER A 217 -23.20 5.73 -13.05
N SER A 218 -22.53 6.24 -14.09
CA SER A 218 -23.16 7.05 -15.15
C SER A 218 -23.93 6.25 -16.22
N PHE A 219 -23.81 4.91 -16.25
CA PHE A 219 -24.36 4.07 -17.33
C PHE A 219 -25.54 3.16 -16.93
N ASN A 220 -26.29 3.48 -15.88
CA ASN A 220 -27.58 2.81 -15.62
C ASN A 220 -28.72 3.77 -15.22
N ALA A 221 -28.77 4.92 -15.88
CA ALA A 221 -29.85 5.90 -15.76
C ALA A 221 -30.86 5.88 -16.93
N ASN A 222 -31.02 4.77 -17.65
CA ASN A 222 -32.16 4.58 -18.56
C ASN A 222 -32.53 3.11 -18.83
N ALA A 223 -33.24 2.48 -17.89
CA ALA A 223 -33.93 1.21 -18.15
C ALA A 223 -35.28 1.14 -17.41
N ASN A 224 -36.30 1.68 -18.08
CA ASN A 224 -37.71 1.29 -17.95
C ASN A 224 -38.47 1.61 -16.66
N THR A 225 -39.19 2.75 -16.70
CA THR A 225 -40.43 2.94 -15.95
C THR A 225 -41.50 1.92 -16.36
N GLN A 226 -41.74 0.91 -15.53
CA GLN A 226 -43.09 0.34 -15.40
C GLN A 226 -43.46 0.10 -13.94
N ALA A 227 -44.45 0.87 -13.48
CA ALA A 227 -45.14 0.60 -12.24
C ALA A 227 -46.11 -0.57 -12.44
N PHE A 228 -46.11 -1.53 -11.51
CA PHE A 228 -47.32 -2.30 -11.18
C PHE A 228 -47.37 -2.58 -9.69
N SER A 229 -48.56 -2.38 -9.12
CA SER A 229 -48.83 -2.38 -7.68
C SER A 229 -49.24 -3.76 -7.15
N GLN A 230 -49.41 -3.81 -5.82
CA GLN A 230 -50.01 -4.84 -4.95
C GLN A 230 -48.95 -5.64 -4.15
N SER A 231 -48.81 -5.49 -2.83
CA SER A 231 -49.79 -5.60 -1.72
C SER A 231 -50.21 -7.03 -1.39
N THR A 232 -49.58 -7.63 -0.37
CA THR A 232 -50.26 -8.34 0.74
C THR A 232 -49.29 -8.61 1.90
N SER A 233 -49.56 -8.04 3.07
CA SER A 233 -48.97 -8.49 4.35
C SER A 233 -49.93 -9.46 5.05
N PRO A 234 -49.43 -10.39 5.88
CA PRO A 234 -50.22 -10.96 6.96
C PRO A 234 -49.61 -10.71 8.36
N VAL A 235 -50.29 -9.82 9.10
CA VAL A 235 -50.63 -9.83 10.54
C VAL A 235 -49.67 -10.45 11.58
N MET A 236 -49.48 -9.66 12.66
CA MET A 236 -48.74 -9.98 13.88
C MET A 236 -49.23 -11.24 14.64
N ARG A 237 -48.31 -11.86 15.39
CA ARG A 237 -48.61 -12.38 16.74
C ARG A 237 -47.56 -11.87 17.73
N ALA A 238 -48.03 -11.12 18.73
CA ALA A 238 -47.24 -10.79 19.91
C ALA A 238 -47.58 -11.80 21.01
N ILE A 239 -46.56 -12.37 21.66
CA ILE A 239 -46.61 -12.88 23.05
C ILE A 239 -45.22 -12.73 23.70
N ASP A 240 -45.26 -12.41 24.99
CA ASP A 240 -44.25 -12.50 26.04
C ASP A 240 -42.79 -12.03 25.84
N SER A 241 -42.54 -10.88 26.47
CA SER A 241 -41.31 -10.48 27.15
C SER A 241 -40.61 -11.61 27.92
N MET A 242 -39.28 -11.65 27.87
CA MET A 242 -38.44 -12.29 28.89
C MET A 242 -37.27 -11.37 29.28
N PRO A 243 -36.82 -11.39 30.56
CA PRO A 243 -35.98 -10.33 31.14
C PRO A 243 -34.47 -10.55 30.93
N PRO A 244 -33.65 -9.50 31.11
CA PRO A 244 -32.18 -9.63 31.12
C PRO A 244 -31.69 -10.27 32.43
N PRO A 245 -30.68 -11.17 32.39
CA PRO A 245 -30.06 -11.70 33.60
C PRO A 245 -29.10 -10.66 34.22
N GLN A 246 -29.40 -10.17 35.42
CA GLN A 246 -28.48 -9.39 36.23
C GLN A 246 -27.85 -10.22 37.35
N MET A 247 -26.51 -10.27 37.32
CA MET A 247 -25.55 -10.21 38.44
C MET A 247 -25.74 -11.09 39.69
N ALA A 248 -24.64 -11.75 40.08
CA ALA A 248 -24.31 -12.03 41.48
C ALA A 248 -22.81 -11.71 41.72
N PRO A 249 -22.45 -10.90 42.73
CA PRO A 249 -21.07 -10.63 43.10
C PRO A 249 -20.52 -11.70 44.07
N GLN A 250 -19.23 -12.03 43.99
CA GLN A 250 -18.54 -12.80 45.03
C GLN A 250 -17.68 -11.88 45.91
N ALA A 251 -17.76 -12.10 47.22
CA ALA A 251 -17.17 -11.25 48.24
C ALA A 251 -15.81 -11.76 48.75
N MET A 252 -15.02 -10.84 49.30
CA MET A 252 -13.83 -11.15 50.10
C MET A 252 -14.21 -11.70 51.48
N PRO A 253 -13.35 -12.54 52.10
CA PRO A 253 -13.26 -12.65 53.55
C PRO A 253 -12.04 -11.93 54.14
N THR A 254 -12.27 -11.42 55.33
CA THR A 254 -11.55 -10.50 56.21
C THR A 254 -10.18 -10.94 56.79
N THR A 255 -9.54 -9.96 57.42
CA THR A 255 -8.24 -9.92 58.12
C THR A 255 -8.18 -10.51 59.54
N ILE A 256 -7.00 -11.03 59.92
CA ILE A 256 -6.34 -11.03 61.27
C ILE A 256 -4.86 -11.50 61.04
N SER A 257 -3.80 -11.12 61.76
CA SER A 257 -3.56 -10.07 62.79
C SER A 257 -2.03 -9.76 62.91
N GLU A 258 -1.67 -8.90 63.88
CA GLU A 258 -0.37 -8.57 64.51
C GLU A 258 0.63 -9.74 64.84
N GLU A 259 1.92 -9.57 65.16
CA GLU A 259 2.79 -8.44 65.62
C GLU A 259 4.30 -8.69 65.26
N PRO A 260 5.29 -7.79 65.52
CA PRO A 260 6.68 -7.86 64.99
C PRO A 260 7.78 -8.30 65.98
N ILE A 261 8.94 -8.79 65.47
CA ILE A 261 10.19 -8.98 66.27
C ILE A 261 11.47 -8.53 65.51
N ASN A 262 11.92 -7.32 65.86
CA ASN A 262 13.26 -6.93 66.37
C ASN A 262 14.63 -7.32 65.71
N ALA A 263 15.56 -6.34 65.81
CA ALA A 263 17.02 -6.42 66.03
C ALA A 263 18.05 -6.76 64.90
N LYS A 264 18.65 -5.69 64.35
CA LYS A 264 20.08 -5.28 64.45
C LYS A 264 21.26 -6.30 64.33
N LYS A 265 22.16 -5.95 63.38
CA LYS A 265 23.66 -5.98 63.47
C LYS A 265 24.36 -7.37 63.47
N PRO A 266 25.71 -7.48 63.34
CA PRO A 266 26.81 -6.51 63.53
C PRO A 266 26.96 -5.37 62.52
#